data_AF-A0A417ECL2-F1
#
_entry.id   AF-A0A417ECL2-F1
#
_cell.length_a   1.000
_cell.length_b   1.000
_cell.length_c   1.000
_cell.angle_alpha   90.00
_cell.angle_beta   90.00
_cell.angle_gamma   90.00
#
_symmetry.space_group_name_H-M   'P 1'
#
loop_
_entity.id
_entity.type
_entity.pdbx_description
1 polymer ?
#
loop_
_entity_poly.entity_id
_entity_poly.type
_entity_poly.pdbx_seq_one_letter_code
_entity_poly.pdbx_strand_id
1 'polypeptide(L)'
;MKNTSQQYLNSEAHGYLMEAKACKLLLKDLERIRAKLKRHIEKEAADREAEFEAAMQYHSESDIQEAYGWEFISEQQYERYLELFRQGRKALDEHSPTVTELALSILNRIFQDIDRDCRQCEFEALSPEEQLAELKRAEESKQAWRQYIASLKEWSAL
;
A
#
# COMPACT_ATOMS: atom_id res chain seq x y z
N MET A 1 -9.95 -59.90 -7.12
CA MET A 1 -9.02 -59.24 -8.05
C MET A 1 -8.90 -57.78 -7.63
N LYS A 2 -7.71 -57.36 -7.17
CA LYS A 2 -7.43 -55.95 -6.82
C LYS A 2 -7.15 -55.21 -8.12
N ASN A 3 -8.06 -54.31 -8.52
CA ASN A 3 -7.89 -53.41 -9.67
C ASN A 3 -7.23 -52.12 -9.11
N THR A 4 -5.90 -52.07 -9.09
CA THR A 4 -5.07 -51.19 -9.96
C THR A 4 -5.67 -49.78 -10.10
N SER A 5 -5.18 -48.78 -9.38
CA SER A 5 -3.97 -47.99 -9.67
C SER A 5 -4.38 -46.56 -10.02
N GLN A 6 -4.16 -45.61 -9.11
CA GLN A 6 -3.85 -44.19 -9.43
C GLN A 6 -4.83 -43.38 -10.30
N GLN A 7 -6.11 -43.73 -10.43
CA GLN A 7 -7.04 -42.97 -11.29
C GLN A 7 -7.73 -41.76 -10.65
N TYR A 8 -7.48 -41.44 -9.37
CA TYR A 8 -8.16 -40.32 -8.66
C TYR A 8 -7.23 -39.22 -8.14
N LEU A 9 -5.97 -39.17 -8.57
CA LEU A 9 -5.01 -38.17 -8.09
C LEU A 9 -4.86 -36.92 -8.97
N ASN A 10 -5.51 -36.84 -10.13
CA ASN A 10 -5.46 -35.66 -11.01
C ASN A 10 -6.83 -35.38 -11.63
N SER A 11 -7.80 -34.97 -10.81
CA SER A 11 -8.84 -34.08 -11.34
C SER A 11 -8.15 -32.73 -11.56
N GLU A 12 -8.38 -32.09 -12.70
CA GLU A 12 -7.82 -30.76 -13.03
C GLU A 12 -8.03 -29.74 -11.89
N ALA A 13 -9.18 -29.82 -11.22
CA ALA A 13 -9.50 -29.05 -10.01
C ALA A 13 -8.50 -29.26 -8.85
N HIS A 14 -7.98 -30.47 -8.66
CA HIS A 14 -6.96 -30.73 -7.65
C HIS A 14 -5.64 -30.00 -7.97
N GLY A 15 -5.28 -29.91 -9.25
CA GLY A 15 -4.12 -29.13 -9.71
C GLY A 15 -4.27 -27.66 -9.34
N TYR A 16 -5.39 -27.05 -9.70
CA TYR A 16 -5.68 -25.65 -9.38
C TYR A 16 -5.70 -25.38 -7.86
N LEU A 17 -6.25 -26.29 -7.04
CA LEU A 17 -6.23 -26.14 -5.58
C LEU A 17 -4.81 -26.19 -5.00
N MET A 18 -3.92 -27.01 -5.58
CA MET A 18 -2.52 -27.07 -5.15
C MET A 18 -1.76 -25.79 -5.53
N GLU A 19 -2.03 -25.23 -6.72
CA GLU A 19 -1.46 -23.95 -7.15
C GLU A 19 -1.96 -22.79 -6.28
N ALA A 20 -3.26 -22.72 -5.98
CA ALA A 20 -3.81 -21.74 -5.05
C ALA A 20 -3.16 -21.83 -3.66
N LYS A 21 -2.92 -23.06 -3.18
CA LYS A 21 -2.23 -23.28 -1.90
C LYS A 21 -0.77 -22.81 -1.94
N ALA A 22 -0.07 -23.03 -3.05
CA ALA A 22 1.30 -22.51 -3.26
C ALA A 22 1.31 -20.97 -3.30
N CYS A 23 0.35 -20.35 -4.01
CA CYS A 23 0.19 -18.90 -4.04
C CYS A 23 -0.04 -18.33 -2.63
N LYS A 24 -0.93 -18.93 -1.83
CA LYS A 24 -1.16 -18.52 -0.43
C LYS A 24 0.10 -18.60 0.43
N LEU A 25 0.94 -19.62 0.22
CA LEU A 25 2.21 -19.73 0.93
C LEU A 25 3.15 -18.56 0.57
N LEU A 26 3.28 -18.26 -0.72
CA LEU A 26 4.10 -17.12 -1.19
C LEU A 26 3.56 -15.79 -0.67
N LEU A 27 2.24 -15.55 -0.76
CA LEU A 27 1.60 -14.33 -0.26
C LEU A 27 1.89 -14.11 1.23
N LYS A 28 1.88 -15.16 2.04
CA LYS A 28 2.22 -15.08 3.47
C LYS A 28 3.67 -14.60 3.70
N ASP A 29 4.62 -15.10 2.90
CA ASP A 29 6.02 -14.69 3.03
C ASP A 29 6.24 -13.27 2.49
N LEU A 30 5.59 -12.91 1.38
CA LEU A 30 5.62 -11.56 0.83
C LEU A 30 5.00 -10.55 1.80
N GLU A 31 3.94 -10.93 2.53
CA GLU A 31 3.34 -10.09 3.58
C GLU A 31 4.35 -9.73 4.68
N ARG A 32 5.17 -10.72 5.08
CA ARG A 32 6.22 -10.49 6.08
C ARG A 32 7.29 -9.53 5.57
N ILE A 33 7.69 -9.66 4.31
CA ILE A 33 8.63 -8.73 3.67
C ILE A 33 8.01 -7.34 3.57
N ARG A 34 6.73 -7.24 3.19
CA ARG A 34 5.96 -6.00 3.11
C ARG A 34 5.94 -5.26 4.44
N ALA A 35 5.64 -5.97 5.53
CA ALA A 35 5.67 -5.41 6.88
C ALA A 35 7.07 -4.91 7.27
N LYS A 36 8.14 -5.63 6.87
CA LYS A 36 9.52 -5.21 7.11
C LYS A 36 9.87 -3.92 6.35
N LEU A 37 9.50 -3.83 5.07
CA LEU A 37 9.75 -2.64 4.26
C LEU A 37 9.00 -1.42 4.80
N LYS A 38 7.74 -1.57 5.22
CA LYS A 38 6.97 -0.49 5.86
C LYS A 38 7.67 0.08 7.10
N ARG A 39 8.17 -0.80 7.98
CA ARG A 39 8.95 -0.37 9.16
C ARG A 39 10.24 0.34 8.79
N HIS A 40 10.91 -0.07 7.71
CA HIS A 40 12.10 0.62 7.23
C HIS A 40 11.75 2.01 6.69
N ILE A 41 10.64 2.18 5.97
CA ILE A 41 10.17 3.49 5.50
C ILE A 41 9.84 4.40 6.68
N GLU A 42 9.12 3.90 7.68
CA GLU A 42 8.81 4.64 8.92
C GLU A 42 10.11 5.08 9.63
N LYS A 43 11.10 4.19 9.70
CA LYS A 43 12.40 4.52 10.27
C LYS A 43 13.14 5.56 9.43
N GLU A 44 13.20 5.41 8.11
CA GLU A 44 13.84 6.38 7.22
C GLU A 44 13.18 7.77 7.33
N ALA A 45 11.85 7.82 7.48
CA ALA A 45 11.13 9.06 7.71
C ALA A 45 11.49 9.68 9.07
N ALA A 46 11.54 8.87 10.13
CA ALA A 46 11.95 9.33 11.46
C ALA A 46 13.42 9.81 11.49
N ASP A 47 14.32 9.11 10.78
CA ASP A 47 15.73 9.48 10.67
C ASP A 47 15.86 10.82 9.92
N ARG A 48 15.12 11.03 8.81
CA ARG A 48 15.07 12.32 8.09
C ARG A 48 14.53 13.47 8.96
N GLU A 49 13.46 13.22 9.72
CA GLU A 49 12.91 14.19 10.66
C GLU A 49 13.97 14.57 11.72
N ALA A 50 14.64 13.57 12.30
CA ALA A 50 15.68 13.80 13.30
C ALA A 50 16.89 14.56 12.74
N GLU A 51 17.31 14.27 11.51
CA GLU A 51 18.36 15.02 10.81
C GLU A 51 17.96 16.48 10.56
N PHE A 52 16.70 16.72 10.15
CA PHE A 52 16.18 18.07 9.98
C PHE A 52 16.17 18.84 11.30
N GLU A 53 15.59 18.27 12.36
CA GLU A 53 15.55 18.91 13.68
C GLU A 53 16.96 19.18 14.23
N ALA A 54 17.90 18.25 14.04
CA ALA A 54 19.29 18.45 14.46
C ALA A 54 20.03 19.55 13.66
N ALA A 55 19.64 19.77 12.40
CA ALA A 55 20.21 20.81 11.55
C ALA A 55 19.61 22.20 11.81
N MET A 56 18.39 22.26 12.37
CA MET A 56 17.67 23.50 12.62
C MET A 56 18.04 24.13 13.97
N GLN A 57 18.29 25.44 13.97
CA GLN A 57 18.49 26.21 15.21
C GLN A 57 17.18 26.43 15.98
N TYR A 58 16.07 26.50 15.26
CA TYR A 58 14.72 26.71 15.79
C TYR A 58 13.83 25.55 15.31
N HIS A 59 13.10 24.91 16.21
CA HIS A 59 12.39 23.64 15.95
C HIS A 59 10.94 23.88 15.50
N SER A 60 10.50 25.14 15.47
CA SER A 60 9.16 25.50 15.00
C SER A 60 9.13 26.93 14.45
N GLU A 61 8.13 27.23 13.62
CA GLU A 61 7.84 28.62 13.23
C GLU A 61 7.55 29.50 14.45
N SER A 62 6.98 28.93 15.52
CA SER A 62 6.74 29.63 16.78
C SER A 62 8.04 30.00 17.49
N ASP A 63 9.04 29.12 17.50
CA ASP A 63 10.35 29.39 18.09
C ASP A 63 11.04 30.55 17.37
N ILE A 64 10.94 30.56 16.03
CA ILE A 64 11.48 31.63 15.18
C ILE A 64 10.77 32.96 15.48
N GLN A 65 9.44 32.94 15.59
CA GLN A 65 8.62 34.10 15.93
C GLN A 65 8.92 34.62 17.35
N GLU A 66 9.10 33.73 18.31
CA GLU A 66 9.45 34.10 19.69
C GLU A 66 10.83 34.75 19.74
N ALA A 67 11.83 34.19 19.05
CA ALA A 67 13.17 34.78 18.98
C ALA A 67 13.15 36.20 18.38
N TYR A 68 12.30 36.44 17.38
CA TYR A 68 12.08 37.77 16.84
C TYR A 68 11.34 38.68 17.83
N GLY A 69 10.30 38.18 18.49
CA GLY A 69 9.52 38.93 19.48
C GLY A 69 10.32 39.38 20.71
N TRP A 70 11.38 38.65 21.06
CA TRP A 70 12.34 39.02 22.09
C TRP A 70 13.57 39.78 21.57
N GLU A 71 13.58 40.18 20.29
CA GLU A 71 14.65 40.94 19.65
C GLU A 71 16.02 40.22 19.63
N PHE A 72 16.04 38.88 19.77
CA PHE A 72 17.27 38.09 19.63
C PHE A 72 17.78 38.00 18.19
N ILE A 73 16.88 38.21 17.22
CA ILE A 73 17.15 38.22 15.79
C ILE A 73 16.51 39.45 15.13
N SER A 74 17.11 39.92 14.03
CA SER A 74 16.52 40.99 13.22
C SER A 74 15.37 40.48 12.35
N GLU A 75 14.56 41.39 11.82
CA GLU A 75 13.48 41.07 10.86
C GLU A 75 14.02 40.32 9.63
N GLN A 76 15.17 40.73 9.10
CA GLN A 76 15.82 40.05 7.97
C GLN A 76 16.25 38.62 8.33
N GLN A 77 16.72 38.40 9.56
CA GLN A 77 17.05 37.06 10.05
C GLN A 77 15.78 36.22 10.25
N TYR A 78 14.72 36.80 10.82
CA TYR A 78 13.42 36.16 11.00
C TYR A 78 12.86 35.62 9.69
N GLU A 79 12.77 36.46 8.66
CA GLU A 79 12.29 36.04 7.33
C GLU A 79 13.12 34.90 6.76
N ARG A 80 14.45 34.98 6.91
CA ARG A 80 15.37 33.96 6.40
C ARG A 80 15.22 32.63 7.12
N TYR A 81 15.12 32.62 8.44
CA TYR A 81 14.91 31.39 9.22
C TYR A 81 13.55 30.76 8.92
N LEU A 82 12.50 31.58 8.75
CA LEU A 82 11.17 31.12 8.40
C LEU A 82 11.13 30.48 7.00
N GLU A 83 11.79 31.11 6.03
CA GLU A 83 11.95 30.56 4.68
C GLU A 83 12.68 29.21 4.71
N LEU A 84 13.82 29.13 5.40
CA LEU A 84 14.62 27.90 5.52
C LEU A 84 13.82 26.79 6.20
N PHE A 85 13.11 27.09 7.29
CA PHE A 85 12.28 26.11 8.00
C PHE A 85 11.20 25.54 7.07
N ARG A 86 10.44 26.40 6.39
CA ARG A 86 9.37 25.97 5.46
C ARG A 86 9.91 25.17 4.29
N GLN A 87 11.03 25.59 3.71
CA GLN A 87 11.70 24.85 2.63
C GLN A 87 12.16 23.48 3.11
N GLY A 88 12.73 23.38 4.32
CA GLY A 88 13.12 22.11 4.91
C GLY A 88 11.94 21.18 5.17
N ARG A 89 10.85 21.68 5.77
CA ARG A 89 9.60 20.90 5.94
C ARG A 89 9.06 20.40 4.60
N LYS A 90 9.02 21.27 3.59
CA LYS A 90 8.60 20.89 2.24
C LYS A 90 9.50 19.82 1.63
N ALA A 91 10.82 19.92 1.83
CA ALA A 91 11.78 18.92 1.33
C ALA A 91 11.63 17.56 2.02
N LEU A 92 11.18 17.54 3.29
CA LEU A 92 10.85 16.30 3.99
C LEU A 92 9.60 15.61 3.41
N ASP A 93 8.58 16.38 3.04
CA ASP A 93 7.33 15.83 2.48
C ASP A 93 7.46 15.45 1.00
N GLU A 94 8.16 16.28 0.21
CA GLU A 94 8.29 16.13 -1.25
C GLU A 94 9.59 15.41 -1.66
N HIS A 95 10.14 14.55 -0.80
CA HIS A 95 11.36 13.84 -1.11
C HIS A 95 11.20 12.88 -2.29
N SER A 96 12.29 12.65 -3.02
CA SER A 96 12.31 11.61 -4.05
C SER A 96 12.11 10.23 -3.42
N PRO A 97 11.37 9.32 -4.07
CA PRO A 97 11.14 7.99 -3.51
C PRO A 97 12.44 7.27 -3.15
N THR A 98 12.48 6.70 -1.96
CA THR A 98 13.65 5.92 -1.52
C THR A 98 13.67 4.55 -2.19
N VAL A 99 14.82 3.88 -2.16
CA VAL A 99 14.94 2.51 -2.67
C VAL A 99 13.96 1.56 -1.94
N THR A 100 13.75 1.77 -0.63
CA THR A 100 12.83 0.97 0.19
C THR A 100 11.37 1.18 -0.24
N GLU A 101 10.98 2.42 -0.56
CA GLU A 101 9.65 2.74 -1.07
C GLU A 101 9.41 2.15 -2.46
N LEU A 102 10.41 2.27 -3.34
CA LEU A 102 10.35 1.64 -4.67
C LEU A 102 10.28 0.11 -4.57
N ALA A 103 11.05 -0.49 -3.67
CA ALA A 103 10.99 -1.92 -3.39
C ALA A 103 9.61 -2.34 -2.87
N LEU A 104 8.99 -1.56 -1.98
CA LEU A 104 7.63 -1.81 -1.51
C LEU A 104 6.60 -1.71 -2.65
N SER A 105 6.74 -0.73 -3.53
CA SER A 105 5.88 -0.56 -4.71
C SER A 105 5.97 -1.78 -5.65
N ILE A 106 7.19 -2.22 -5.98
CA ILE A 106 7.42 -3.43 -6.79
C ILE A 106 6.83 -4.67 -6.10
N LEU A 107 7.09 -4.83 -4.80
CA LEU A 107 6.55 -5.94 -4.03
C LEU A 107 5.02 -5.97 -4.04
N ASN A 108 4.37 -4.81 -3.90
CA ASN A 108 2.91 -4.72 -3.93
C ASN A 108 2.34 -5.14 -5.30
N ARG A 109 3.04 -4.84 -6.40
CA ARG A 109 2.64 -5.30 -7.74
C ARG A 109 2.74 -6.82 -7.85
N ILE A 110 3.87 -7.40 -7.45
CA ILE A 110 4.07 -8.86 -7.41
C ILE A 110 3.00 -9.52 -6.53
N PHE A 111 2.72 -8.95 -5.36
CA PHE A 111 1.69 -9.44 -4.45
C PHE A 111 0.31 -9.46 -5.11
N GLN A 112 -0.07 -8.39 -5.80
CA GLN A 112 -1.36 -8.30 -6.51
C GLN A 112 -1.46 -9.31 -7.65
N ASP A 113 -0.37 -9.54 -8.37
CA ASP A 113 -0.34 -10.52 -9.47
C ASP A 113 -0.52 -11.94 -8.93
N ILE A 114 0.22 -12.32 -7.87
CA ILE A 114 0.07 -13.66 -7.24
C ILE A 114 -1.31 -13.83 -6.57
N ASP A 115 -1.86 -12.78 -5.96
CA ASP A 115 -3.21 -12.81 -5.38
C ASP A 115 -4.28 -13.00 -6.46
N ARG A 116 -4.09 -12.42 -7.65
CA ARG A 116 -4.96 -12.65 -8.80
C ARG A 116 -4.86 -14.10 -9.28
N ASP A 117 -3.65 -14.62 -9.44
CA ASP A 117 -3.44 -16.00 -9.86
C ASP A 117 -4.07 -16.97 -8.85
N CYS A 118 -3.91 -16.71 -7.55
CA CYS A 118 -4.54 -17.49 -6.49
C CYS A 118 -6.06 -17.57 -6.65
N ARG A 119 -6.72 -16.42 -6.88
CA ARG A 119 -8.18 -16.36 -7.07
C ARG A 119 -8.61 -17.04 -8.36
N GLN A 120 -7.80 -16.93 -9.42
CA GLN A 120 -8.07 -17.60 -10.69
C GLN A 120 -8.02 -19.12 -10.52
N CYS A 121 -6.98 -19.66 -9.90
CA CYS A 121 -6.88 -21.08 -9.60
C CYS A 121 -8.05 -21.54 -8.70
N GLU A 122 -8.43 -20.77 -7.68
CA GLU A 122 -9.59 -21.09 -6.84
C GLU A 122 -10.90 -21.14 -7.64
N PHE A 123 -11.09 -20.22 -8.59
CA PHE A 123 -12.25 -20.19 -9.46
C PHE A 123 -12.27 -21.38 -10.45
N GLU A 124 -11.13 -21.71 -11.04
CA GLU A 124 -10.99 -22.84 -11.97
C GLU A 124 -11.19 -24.20 -11.28
N ALA A 125 -10.95 -24.26 -9.97
CA ALA A 125 -11.26 -25.44 -9.16
C ALA A 125 -12.77 -25.64 -8.86
N LEU A 126 -13.61 -24.62 -9.08
CA LEU A 126 -15.05 -24.71 -8.86
C LEU A 126 -15.75 -25.56 -9.94
N SER A 127 -16.89 -26.13 -9.60
CA SER A 127 -17.77 -26.74 -10.61
C SER A 127 -18.38 -25.68 -11.54
N PRO A 128 -18.81 -26.05 -12.76
CA PRO A 128 -19.41 -25.09 -13.71
C PRO A 128 -20.63 -24.35 -13.15
N GLU A 129 -21.43 -24.99 -12.30
CA GLU A 129 -22.58 -24.36 -11.65
C GLU A 129 -22.15 -23.30 -10.61
N GLU A 130 -21.12 -23.60 -9.83
CA GLU A 130 -20.54 -22.68 -8.85
C GLU A 130 -19.87 -21.49 -9.54
N GLN A 131 -19.16 -21.72 -10.65
CA GLN A 131 -18.57 -20.65 -11.46
C GLN A 131 -19.65 -19.69 -11.98
N LEU A 132 -20.77 -20.21 -12.50
CA LEU A 132 -21.88 -19.39 -12.99
C LEU A 132 -22.51 -18.57 -11.86
N ALA A 133 -22.67 -19.16 -10.67
CA ALA A 133 -23.18 -18.46 -9.50
C ALA A 133 -22.22 -17.34 -9.05
N GLU A 134 -20.92 -17.58 -9.06
CA GLU A 134 -19.90 -16.58 -8.72
C GLU A 134 -19.89 -15.40 -9.71
N LEU A 135 -19.94 -15.70 -11.02
CA LEU A 135 -20.02 -14.67 -12.06
C LEU A 135 -21.28 -13.81 -11.91
N LYS A 136 -22.43 -14.45 -11.63
CA LYS A 136 -23.68 -13.72 -11.39
C LYS A 136 -23.58 -12.81 -10.17
N ARG A 137 -23.03 -13.31 -9.05
CA ARG A 137 -22.83 -12.50 -7.84
C ARG A 137 -21.87 -11.32 -8.08
N ALA A 138 -20.79 -11.56 -8.82
CA ALA A 138 -19.83 -10.52 -9.16
C ALA A 138 -20.46 -9.40 -10.03
N GLU A 139 -21.30 -9.78 -11.00
CA GLU A 139 -22.01 -8.82 -11.85
C GLU A 139 -23.05 -8.01 -11.06
N GLU A 140 -23.84 -8.67 -10.19
CA GLU A 140 -24.79 -7.99 -9.29
C GLU A 140 -24.09 -6.99 -8.37
N SER A 141 -22.95 -7.38 -7.77
CA SER A 141 -22.15 -6.49 -6.93
C SER A 141 -21.59 -5.28 -7.71
N LYS A 142 -21.10 -5.51 -8.94
CA LYS A 142 -20.61 -4.44 -9.82
C LYS A 142 -21.72 -3.46 -10.19
N GLN A 143 -22.93 -3.94 -10.44
CA GLN A 143 -24.10 -3.11 -10.71
C GLN A 143 -24.49 -2.28 -9.48
N ALA A 144 -24.53 -2.90 -8.30
CA ALA A 144 -24.82 -2.19 -7.05
C ALA A 144 -23.78 -1.10 -6.76
N TRP A 145 -22.49 -1.38 -6.98
CA TRP A 145 -21.44 -0.37 -6.83
C TRP A 145 -21.59 0.80 -7.80
N ARG A 146 -21.92 0.53 -9.07
CA ARG A 146 -22.18 1.59 -10.06
C ARG A 146 -23.35 2.46 -9.67
N GLN A 147 -24.43 1.87 -9.14
CA GLN A 147 -25.59 2.61 -8.63
C GLN A 147 -25.21 3.47 -7.43
N TYR A 148 -24.44 2.93 -6.49
CA TYR A 148 -23.93 3.68 -5.34
C TYR A 148 -23.09 4.89 -5.77
N ILE A 149 -22.13 4.70 -6.68
CA ILE A 149 -21.32 5.81 -7.20
C ILE A 149 -22.18 6.86 -7.93
N ALA A 150 -23.19 6.43 -8.70
CA ALA A 150 -24.11 7.35 -9.34
C ALA A 150 -24.86 8.21 -8.32
N SER A 151 -25.39 7.58 -7.25
CA SER A 151 -26.04 8.32 -6.16
C SER A 151 -25.08 9.31 -5.47
N LEU A 152 -23.83 8.92 -5.17
CA LEU A 152 -22.88 9.84 -4.56
C LEU A 152 -22.58 11.08 -5.42
N LYS A 153 -22.51 10.89 -6.75
CA LYS A 153 -22.29 12.01 -7.68
C LYS A 153 -23.49 12.96 -7.72
N GLU A 154 -24.70 12.42 -7.72
CA GLU A 154 -25.94 13.22 -7.66
C GLU A 154 -26.02 14.05 -6.38
N TRP A 155 -25.56 13.50 -5.24
CA TRP A 155 -25.54 14.22 -3.96
C TRP A 155 -24.44 15.27 -3.88
N SER A 156 -23.33 15.12 -4.62
CA SER A 156 -22.27 16.13 -4.67
C SER A 156 -22.57 17.31 -5.62
N ALA A 157 -23.63 17.19 -6.43
CA ALA A 157 -24.02 18.19 -7.43
C ALA A 157 -25.22 19.06 -6.98
N LEU A 158 -25.77 18.81 -5.79
CA LEU A 158 -26.79 19.61 -5.10
C LEU A 158 -26.13 20.51 -4.04
#